data_AF-A0A1Q7J6B4-F1
#
_entry.id   AF-A0A1Q7J6B4-F1
#
_cell.length_a   1.000
_cell.length_b   1.000
_cell.length_c   1.000
_cell.angle_alpha   90.00
_cell.angle_beta   90.00
_cell.angle_gamma   90.00
#
_symmetry.space_group_name_H-M   'P 1'
#
loop_
_entity.id
_entity.type
_entity.pdbx_description
1 polymer ?
#
loop_
_entity_poly.entity_id
_entity_poly.type
_entity_poly.pdbx_seq_one_letter_code
_entity_poly.pdbx_strand_id
1 'polypeptide(L)'
;MIVTGFAVIVAPAGVAAQDGPALIREGIGAYNDFDPQRALPLLRRGVDPKAGPRDSLWAFGVQYLAQILYEQGDEAGARAWIRWAVRLTPGLKLDTLNLLSQVIAEFQSARAATAAGADDARVGTEWLWPSADPGSGPGRIEVRPEGAPAGVTVTVPGHGTVSPRLSLPAGSYEIEARAPGYRPVRFTREVLPGVTTLLAIALQPEVRVAAAGPRPAPGPPPPPVAAKKKGHFPWAVVVLGGLGAGAAAALLGGKGGSGSGGGTSTGGITINIPNP
;
A
#
# COMPACT_ATOMS: atom_id res chain seq x y z
N MET A 1 -38.64 56.76 13.13
CA MET A 1 -37.80 55.87 12.29
C MET A 1 -36.56 55.51 13.10
N ILE A 2 -36.47 54.27 13.58
CA ILE A 2 -35.27 53.73 14.23
C ILE A 2 -34.89 52.52 13.40
N VAL A 3 -33.74 52.60 12.72
CA VAL A 3 -33.19 51.49 11.93
C VAL A 3 -32.32 50.67 12.87
N THR A 4 -32.84 49.52 13.30
CA THR A 4 -32.11 48.52 14.08
C THR A 4 -31.20 47.73 13.14
N GLY A 5 -29.89 48.00 13.19
CA GLY A 5 -28.89 47.23 12.46
C GLY A 5 -28.68 45.87 13.11
N PHE A 6 -29.01 44.80 12.39
CA PHE A 6 -28.61 43.44 12.73
C PHE A 6 -27.10 43.30 12.46
N ALA A 7 -26.30 43.18 13.52
CA ALA A 7 -24.93 42.71 13.40
C ALA A 7 -24.96 41.20 13.17
N VAL A 8 -24.70 40.77 11.92
CA VAL A 8 -24.39 39.38 11.62
C VAL A 8 -22.97 39.13 12.11
N ILE A 9 -22.85 38.54 13.30
CA ILE A 9 -21.58 37.98 13.77
C ILE A 9 -21.31 36.75 12.92
N VAL A 10 -20.49 36.92 11.88
CA VAL A 10 -19.86 35.80 11.19
C VAL A 10 -18.84 35.23 12.15
N ALA A 11 -19.19 34.14 12.82
CA ALA A 11 -18.23 33.37 13.59
C ALA A 11 -17.11 32.91 12.65
N PRO A 12 -15.81 33.06 13.00
CA PRO A 12 -14.75 32.49 12.20
C PRO A 12 -14.86 30.96 12.28
N ALA A 13 -15.17 30.33 11.15
CA ALA A 13 -14.89 28.92 10.96
C ALA A 13 -13.36 28.75 10.96
N GLY A 14 -12.76 28.40 12.09
CA GLY A 14 -11.29 28.22 12.12
C GLY A 14 -10.57 28.02 13.46
N VAL A 15 -11.25 27.93 14.61
CA VAL A 15 -10.54 27.86 15.91
C VAL A 15 -10.32 26.41 16.43
N ALA A 16 -10.73 25.39 15.67
CA ALA A 16 -10.65 23.98 16.11
C ALA A 16 -9.51 23.16 15.47
N ALA A 17 -8.66 23.75 14.63
CA ALA A 17 -7.62 23.04 13.87
C ALA A 17 -6.17 23.35 14.33
N GLN A 18 -5.98 24.09 15.42
CA GLN A 18 -4.69 24.73 15.70
C GLN A 18 -4.17 24.40 17.09
N ASP A 19 -3.65 23.18 17.29
CA ASP A 19 -2.50 22.98 18.20
C ASP A 19 -1.97 21.54 18.27
N GLY A 20 -2.04 20.74 17.19
CA GLY A 20 -1.45 19.39 17.16
C GLY A 20 0.01 19.35 17.68
N PRO A 21 0.91 20.21 17.18
CA PRO A 21 2.27 20.34 17.69
C PRO A 21 2.37 20.71 19.19
N ALA A 22 1.46 21.54 19.71
CA ALA A 22 1.46 21.92 21.12
C ALA A 22 0.99 20.77 22.02
N LEU A 23 -0.07 20.07 21.61
CA LEU A 23 -0.55 18.86 22.28
C LEU A 23 0.50 17.76 22.30
N ILE A 24 1.27 17.59 21.21
CA ILE A 24 2.38 16.63 21.19
C ILE A 24 3.46 17.04 22.18
N ARG A 25 3.90 18.31 22.18
CA ARG A 25 4.92 18.78 23.12
C ARG A 25 4.48 18.61 24.58
N GLU A 26 3.23 18.97 24.88
CA GLU A 26 2.66 18.79 26.22
C GLU A 26 2.57 17.30 26.58
N GLY A 27 2.13 16.44 25.65
CA GLY A 27 2.03 15.00 25.86
C GLY A 27 3.39 14.34 26.13
N ILE A 28 4.42 14.72 25.36
CA ILE A 28 5.80 14.27 25.59
C ILE A 28 6.32 14.78 26.94
N GLY A 29 6.04 16.04 27.29
CA GLY A 29 6.38 16.60 28.59
C GLY A 29 5.76 15.81 29.74
N ALA A 30 4.44 15.57 29.67
CA ALA A 30 3.72 14.77 30.67
C ALA A 30 4.29 13.35 30.81
N TYR A 31 4.67 12.71 29.70
CA TYR A 31 5.32 11.39 29.75
C TYR A 31 6.68 11.45 30.46
N ASN A 32 7.51 12.45 30.14
CA ASN A 32 8.82 12.64 30.78
C ASN A 32 8.70 12.99 32.27
N ASP A 33 7.59 13.61 32.67
CA ASP A 33 7.23 13.85 34.08
C ASP A 33 6.62 12.61 34.77
N PHE A 34 6.68 11.45 34.12
CA PHE A 34 6.13 10.17 34.60
C PHE A 34 4.61 10.15 34.78
N ASP A 35 3.87 10.94 33.98
CA ASP A 35 2.41 10.97 33.94
C ASP A 35 1.86 10.45 32.60
N PRO A 36 1.90 9.12 32.36
CA PRO A 36 1.41 8.52 31.12
C PRO A 36 -0.11 8.66 30.95
N GLN A 37 -0.86 8.83 32.05
CA GLN A 37 -2.32 8.99 32.01
C GLN A 37 -2.71 10.33 31.43
N ARG A 38 -1.96 11.40 31.74
CA ARG A 38 -2.12 12.70 31.11
C ARG A 38 -1.56 12.74 29.70
N ALA A 39 -0.41 12.10 29.45
CA ALA A 39 0.26 12.10 28.15
C ALA A 39 -0.61 11.49 27.04
N LEU A 40 -1.25 10.35 27.33
CA LEU A 40 -1.96 9.54 26.34
C LEU A 40 -3.05 10.32 25.56
N PRO A 41 -4.06 10.96 26.18
CA PRO A 41 -5.09 11.72 25.46
C PRO A 41 -4.55 12.96 24.75
N LEU A 42 -3.44 13.55 25.22
CA LEU A 42 -2.77 14.66 24.54
C LEU A 42 -2.14 14.18 23.23
N LEU A 43 -1.38 13.09 23.29
CA LEU A 43 -0.71 12.52 22.12
C LEU A 43 -1.71 12.03 21.08
N ARG A 44 -2.77 11.31 21.47
CA ARG A 44 -3.78 10.79 20.53
C ARG A 44 -4.52 11.89 19.75
N ARG A 45 -4.76 13.04 20.38
CA ARG A 45 -5.32 14.24 19.72
C ARG A 45 -4.25 14.96 18.89
N GLY A 46 -3.05 15.08 19.42
CA GLY A 46 -1.95 15.79 18.79
C GLY A 46 -1.48 15.16 17.47
N VAL A 47 -1.57 13.83 17.34
CA VAL A 47 -1.18 13.10 16.13
C VAL A 47 -2.25 13.09 15.03
N ASP A 48 -3.40 13.73 15.22
CA ASP A 48 -4.39 13.88 14.14
C ASP A 48 -3.72 14.58 12.92
N PRO A 49 -3.69 13.95 11.74
CA PRO A 49 -3.13 14.55 10.53
C PRO A 49 -3.77 15.88 10.13
N LYS A 50 -4.98 16.18 10.59
CA LYS A 50 -5.68 17.45 10.37
C LYS A 50 -5.29 18.53 11.38
N ALA A 51 -4.64 18.18 12.50
CA ALA A 51 -4.26 19.09 13.56
C ALA A 51 -2.84 19.69 13.40
N GLY A 52 -2.06 19.23 12.42
CA GLY A 52 -0.70 19.76 12.18
C GLY A 52 0.08 19.02 11.08
N PRO A 53 1.29 19.50 10.75
CA PRO A 53 2.16 18.85 9.78
C PRO A 53 2.68 17.49 10.30
N ARG A 54 2.91 16.55 9.39
CA ARG A 54 3.50 15.23 9.68
C ARG A 54 5.03 15.28 9.63
N ASP A 55 5.60 16.12 10.48
CA ASP A 55 7.04 16.34 10.59
C ASP A 55 7.69 15.41 11.65
N SER A 56 8.93 15.71 12.05
CA SER A 56 9.64 14.95 13.07
C SER A 56 8.95 14.99 14.44
N LEU A 57 8.27 16.09 14.80
CA LEU A 57 7.55 16.19 16.06
C LEU A 57 6.32 15.30 16.04
N TRP A 58 5.58 15.28 14.93
CA TRP A 58 4.50 14.30 14.72
C TRP A 58 5.00 12.86 14.85
N ALA A 59 6.15 12.55 14.26
CA ALA A 59 6.78 11.24 14.38
C ALA A 59 7.10 10.88 15.83
N PHE A 60 7.63 11.82 16.63
CA PHE A 60 7.84 11.60 18.07
C PHE A 60 6.53 11.38 18.80
N GLY A 61 5.48 12.15 18.50
CA GLY A 61 4.17 11.98 19.11
C GLY A 61 3.61 10.56 18.96
N VAL A 62 3.72 9.98 17.75
CA VAL A 62 3.32 8.58 17.51
C VAL A 62 4.22 7.59 18.27
N GLN A 63 5.53 7.83 18.32
CA GLN A 63 6.49 6.95 18.99
C GLN A 63 6.24 6.88 20.50
N TYR A 64 6.05 8.02 21.17
CA TYR A 64 5.71 8.08 22.59
C TYR A 64 4.33 7.50 22.86
N LEU A 65 3.34 7.73 21.98
CA LEU A 65 2.03 7.09 22.07
C LEU A 65 2.15 5.56 22.05
N ALA A 66 2.91 5.02 21.10
CA ALA A 66 3.14 3.58 21.02
C ALA A 66 3.87 3.03 22.25
N GLN A 67 4.87 3.75 22.76
CA GLN A 67 5.59 3.37 23.98
C GLN A 67 4.66 3.27 25.18
N ILE A 68 3.84 4.29 25.43
CA ILE A 68 2.86 4.29 26.53
C ILE A 68 1.89 3.09 26.41
N LEU A 69 1.41 2.80 25.19
CA LEU A 69 0.50 1.69 24.97
C LEU A 69 1.15 0.33 25.25
N TYR A 70 2.42 0.13 24.84
CA TYR A 70 3.18 -1.07 25.18
C TYR A 70 3.41 -1.20 26.69
N GLU A 71 3.76 -0.12 27.38
CA GLU A 71 3.95 -0.10 28.84
C GLU A 71 2.65 -0.46 29.59
N GLN A 72 1.50 -0.09 29.03
CA GLN A 72 0.17 -0.43 29.56
C GLN A 72 -0.30 -1.85 29.18
N GLY A 73 0.46 -2.57 28.34
CA GLY A 73 0.09 -3.89 27.83
C GLY A 73 -0.93 -3.89 26.69
N ASP A 74 -1.29 -2.73 26.13
CA ASP A 74 -2.15 -2.60 24.95
C ASP A 74 -1.34 -2.73 23.65
N GLU A 75 -0.74 -3.90 23.45
CA GLU A 75 0.09 -4.18 22.27
C GLU A 75 -0.71 -4.10 20.97
N ALA A 76 -1.99 -4.49 21.00
CA ALA A 76 -2.86 -4.46 19.83
C ALA A 76 -3.15 -3.01 19.39
N GLY A 77 -3.45 -2.13 20.36
CA GLY A 77 -3.59 -0.70 20.13
C GLY A 77 -2.28 -0.08 19.64
N ALA A 78 -1.16 -0.38 20.29
CA ALA A 78 0.16 0.11 19.89
C ALA A 78 0.49 -0.27 18.44
N ARG A 79 0.32 -1.55 18.08
CA ARG A 79 0.54 -2.05 16.71
C ARG A 79 -0.36 -1.36 15.69
N ALA A 80 -1.63 -1.12 16.02
CA ALA A 80 -2.56 -0.42 15.14
C ALA A 80 -2.10 1.02 14.87
N TRP A 81 -1.71 1.76 15.91
CA TRP A 81 -1.17 3.12 15.80
C TRP A 81 0.14 3.16 15.01
N ILE A 82 1.06 2.23 15.27
CA ILE A 82 2.34 2.13 14.55
C ILE A 82 2.09 1.90 13.05
N ARG A 83 1.29 0.89 12.69
CA ARG A 83 1.03 0.55 11.28
C ARG A 83 0.31 1.66 10.55
N TRP A 84 -0.65 2.31 11.21
CA TRP A 84 -1.32 3.48 10.65
C TRP A 84 -0.32 4.60 10.34
N ALA A 85 0.56 4.93 11.29
CA ALA A 85 1.52 5.99 11.11
C ALA A 85 2.52 5.69 10.00
N VAL A 86 3.01 4.44 9.93
CA VAL A 86 3.90 3.99 8.85
C VAL A 86 3.20 4.01 7.49
N ARG A 87 1.92 3.65 7.42
CA ARG A 87 1.13 3.77 6.18
C ARG A 87 1.02 5.21 5.71
N LEU A 88 0.79 6.15 6.64
CA LEU A 88 0.71 7.57 6.32
C LEU A 88 2.08 8.18 5.97
N THR A 89 3.15 7.71 6.59
CA THR A 89 4.50 8.26 6.42
C THR A 89 5.52 7.13 6.44
N PRO A 90 5.72 6.42 5.30
CA PRO A 90 6.62 5.27 5.23
C PRO A 90 8.08 5.59 5.58
N GLY A 91 8.49 6.84 5.37
CA GLY A 91 9.82 7.38 5.70
C GLY A 91 9.98 7.93 7.12
N LEU A 92 9.03 7.67 8.02
CA LEU A 92 9.08 8.15 9.40
C LEU A 92 10.38 7.70 10.09
N LYS A 93 11.12 8.65 10.67
CA LYS A 93 12.36 8.40 11.41
C LYS A 93 12.06 8.01 12.85
N LEU A 94 12.80 7.01 13.35
CA LEU A 94 12.65 6.50 14.72
C LEU A 94 13.78 7.04 15.59
N ASP A 95 13.45 7.39 16.83
CA ASP A 95 14.41 7.60 17.91
C ASP A 95 14.76 6.26 18.54
N THR A 96 15.76 5.57 18.00
CA THR A 96 16.14 4.26 18.50
C THR A 96 16.85 4.30 19.85
N LEU A 97 17.21 5.48 20.37
CA LEU A 97 17.93 5.61 21.63
C LEU A 97 16.98 5.67 22.84
N ASN A 98 15.80 6.25 22.65
CA ASN A 98 14.85 6.49 23.75
C ASN A 98 13.62 5.57 23.71
N LEU A 99 13.53 4.67 22.72
CA LEU A 99 12.40 3.76 22.57
C LEU A 99 12.67 2.35 23.09
N LEU A 100 11.62 1.72 23.60
CA LEU A 100 11.60 0.29 23.90
C LEU A 100 11.97 -0.54 22.66
N SER A 101 12.81 -1.56 22.84
CA SER A 101 13.22 -2.47 21.75
C SER A 101 12.03 -3.11 21.02
N GLN A 102 10.95 -3.40 21.75
CA GLN A 102 9.71 -3.96 21.20
C GLN A 102 8.99 -2.96 20.28
N VAL A 103 8.93 -1.69 20.67
CA VAL A 103 8.36 -0.61 19.85
C VAL A 103 9.17 -0.46 18.56
N ILE A 104 10.50 -0.45 18.65
CA ILE A 104 11.40 -0.37 17.49
C ILE A 104 11.16 -1.53 16.53
N ALA A 105 11.09 -2.76 17.05
CA ALA A 105 10.83 -3.95 16.25
C ALA A 105 9.46 -3.90 15.56
N GLU A 106 8.42 -3.41 16.24
CA GLU A 106 7.08 -3.28 15.66
C GLU A 106 7.03 -2.22 14.56
N PHE A 107 7.74 -1.09 14.69
CA PHE A 107 7.86 -0.12 13.58
C PHE A 107 8.56 -0.70 12.36
N GLN A 108 9.61 -1.51 12.55
CA GLN A 108 10.30 -2.19 11.44
C GLN A 108 9.39 -3.22 10.77
N SER A 109 8.69 -4.03 11.56
CA SER A 109 7.69 -4.98 11.09
C SER A 109 6.56 -4.29 10.30
N ALA A 110 6.06 -3.16 10.83
CA ALA A 110 5.01 -2.38 10.20
C ALA A 110 5.42 -1.89 8.80
N ARG A 111 6.67 -1.46 8.59
CA ARG A 111 7.15 -1.04 7.25
C ARG A 111 7.06 -2.15 6.22
N ALA A 112 7.35 -3.39 6.62
CA ALA A 112 7.19 -4.54 5.73
C ALA A 112 5.70 -4.86 5.48
N ALA A 113 4.86 -4.77 6.52
CA ALA A 113 3.45 -5.13 6.46
C ALA A 113 2.56 -4.09 5.73
N THR A 114 2.94 -2.81 5.72
CA THR A 114 2.16 -1.72 5.11
C THR A 114 2.65 -1.34 3.72
N ALA A 115 3.56 -2.12 3.12
CA ALA A 115 3.99 -1.91 1.74
C ALA A 115 2.75 -1.98 0.81
N ALA A 116 2.54 -0.92 0.02
CA ALA A 116 1.33 -0.79 -0.79
C ALA A 116 1.26 -1.89 -1.86
N GLY A 117 0.21 -2.72 -1.79
CA GLY A 117 -0.14 -3.68 -2.84
C GLY A 117 -0.91 -3.05 -4.00
N ALA A 118 -1.08 -3.80 -5.10
CA ALA A 118 -1.84 -3.33 -6.27
C ALA A 118 -3.32 -3.03 -5.96
N ASP A 119 -3.91 -3.75 -5.01
CA ASP A 119 -5.28 -3.53 -4.55
C ASP A 119 -5.39 -2.35 -3.57
N ASP A 120 -4.34 -2.07 -2.79
CA ASP A 120 -4.30 -0.95 -1.84
C ASP A 120 -4.47 0.40 -2.54
N ALA A 121 -3.91 0.54 -3.75
CA ALA A 121 -4.03 1.75 -4.56
C ALA A 121 -5.46 2.06 -5.03
N ARG A 122 -6.37 1.08 -4.93
CA ARG A 122 -7.78 1.20 -5.36
C ARG A 122 -8.71 1.59 -4.24
N VAL A 123 -8.18 1.73 -3.03
CA VAL A 123 -8.95 2.03 -1.84
C VAL A 123 -8.44 3.32 -1.24
N GLY A 124 -9.19 4.39 -1.46
CA GLY A 124 -9.03 5.64 -0.71
C GLY A 124 -9.35 5.38 0.76
N THR A 125 -8.52 5.90 1.66
CA THR A 125 -8.73 5.74 3.10
C THR A 125 -8.59 7.08 3.80
N GLU A 126 -9.57 7.39 4.64
CA GLU A 126 -9.57 8.56 5.50
C GLU A 126 -9.85 8.10 6.93
N TRP A 127 -9.09 8.62 7.89
CA TRP A 127 -9.34 8.38 9.30
C TRP A 127 -9.99 9.64 9.88
N LEU A 128 -11.18 9.48 10.45
CA LEU A 128 -11.93 10.56 11.08
C LEU A 128 -11.73 10.50 12.59
N TRP A 129 -11.02 11.49 13.12
CA TRP A 129 -10.89 11.71 14.55
C TRP A 129 -12.23 12.16 15.14
N PRO A 130 -12.66 11.56 16.27
CA PRO A 130 -13.78 12.09 17.03
C PRO A 130 -13.45 13.47 17.61
N SER A 131 -14.48 14.26 17.91
CA SER A 131 -14.33 15.52 18.65
C SER A 131 -14.00 15.33 20.13
N ALA A 132 -14.39 14.17 20.70
CA ALA A 132 -14.00 13.72 22.04
C ALA A 132 -12.72 12.87 21.97
N ASP A 133 -12.12 12.55 23.12
CA ASP A 133 -10.82 11.86 23.22
C ASP A 133 -10.70 10.64 22.26
N PRO A 134 -9.89 10.74 21.19
CA PRO A 134 -9.54 9.59 20.36
C PRO A 134 -8.87 8.55 21.25
N GLY A 135 -9.23 7.28 21.09
CA GLY A 135 -8.68 6.18 21.90
C GLY A 135 -9.59 5.63 22.99
N SER A 136 -10.82 6.15 23.13
CA SER A 136 -11.85 5.49 23.94
C SER A 136 -12.71 4.55 23.08
N GLY A 137 -12.85 3.30 23.52
CA GLY A 137 -13.72 2.30 22.89
C GLY A 137 -13.24 1.75 21.53
N PRO A 138 -14.06 0.90 20.88
CA PRO A 138 -13.72 0.29 19.61
C PRO A 138 -13.63 1.34 18.49
N GLY A 139 -12.76 1.09 17.53
CA GLY A 139 -12.77 1.84 16.28
C GLY A 139 -13.92 1.39 15.38
N ARG A 140 -14.10 2.10 14.27
CA ARG A 140 -15.16 1.79 13.29
C ARG A 140 -14.60 1.76 11.89
N ILE A 141 -15.14 0.86 11.07
CA ILE A 141 -14.98 0.88 9.62
C ILE A 141 -16.31 1.31 9.01
N GLU A 142 -16.24 2.24 8.08
CA GLU A 142 -17.39 2.72 7.30
C GLU A 142 -17.03 2.77 5.83
N VAL A 143 -17.98 2.43 4.96
CA VAL A 143 -17.79 2.45 3.50
C VAL A 143 -18.46 3.71 2.95
N ARG A 144 -17.69 4.54 2.24
CA ARG A 144 -18.23 5.68 1.51
C ARG A 144 -18.98 5.14 0.29
N PRO A 145 -20.28 5.46 0.13
CA PRO A 145 -21.07 4.97 -1.00
C PRO A 145 -20.65 5.60 -2.33
N GLU A 146 -20.03 6.77 -2.28
CA GLU A 146 -19.59 7.51 -3.46
C GLU A 146 -18.48 6.78 -4.22
N GLY A 147 -18.69 6.54 -5.50
CA GLY A 147 -17.73 5.84 -6.38
C GLY A 147 -17.72 4.31 -6.27
N ALA A 148 -18.44 3.73 -5.31
CA ALA A 148 -18.57 2.28 -5.21
C ALA A 148 -19.67 1.74 -6.15
N PRO A 149 -19.48 0.58 -6.79
CA PRO A 149 -20.51 -0.02 -7.63
C PRO A 149 -21.73 -0.44 -6.82
N ALA A 150 -22.89 -0.43 -7.47
CA ALA A 150 -24.13 -0.91 -6.86
C ALA A 150 -23.98 -2.38 -6.41
N GLY A 151 -24.44 -2.68 -5.19
CA GLY A 151 -24.35 -4.02 -4.62
C GLY A 151 -22.95 -4.39 -4.12
N VAL A 152 -22.05 -3.42 -3.91
CA VAL A 152 -20.78 -3.69 -3.23
C VAL A 152 -21.05 -4.30 -1.84
N THR A 153 -20.38 -5.40 -1.55
CA THR A 153 -20.37 -6.05 -0.25
C THR A 153 -18.94 -6.00 0.27
N VAL A 154 -18.78 -5.42 1.45
CA VAL A 154 -17.48 -5.30 2.12
C VAL A 154 -17.50 -6.16 3.36
N THR A 155 -16.57 -7.10 3.46
CA THR A 155 -16.50 -8.06 4.55
C THR A 155 -15.14 -8.01 5.23
N VAL A 156 -15.16 -8.15 6.54
CA VAL A 156 -13.98 -8.35 7.37
C VAL A 156 -14.02 -9.81 7.85
N PRO A 157 -13.10 -10.68 7.40
CA PRO A 157 -13.09 -12.09 7.80
C PRO A 157 -13.09 -12.24 9.32
N GLY A 158 -13.96 -13.11 9.84
CA GLY A 158 -14.13 -13.32 11.28
C GLY A 158 -15.00 -12.28 12.00
N HIS A 159 -15.37 -11.17 11.35
CA HIS A 159 -16.14 -10.08 11.98
C HIS A 159 -17.45 -9.71 11.26
N GLY A 160 -17.60 -10.09 9.98
CA GLY A 160 -18.86 -9.95 9.25
C GLY A 160 -18.83 -8.87 8.16
N THR A 161 -20.01 -8.38 7.80
CA THR A 161 -20.19 -7.40 6.70
C THR A 161 -20.24 -5.97 7.24
N VAL A 162 -19.63 -5.03 6.52
CA VAL A 162 -19.67 -3.60 6.84
C VAL A 162 -20.94 -2.99 6.22
N SER A 163 -22.01 -2.83 7.02
CA SER A 163 -23.29 -2.26 6.56
C SER A 163 -24.01 -1.45 7.66
N PRO A 164 -24.09 -0.11 7.56
CA PRO A 164 -23.18 0.78 6.83
C PRO A 164 -21.82 0.94 7.54
N ARG A 165 -21.74 0.46 8.78
CA ARG A 165 -20.59 0.56 9.67
C ARG A 165 -20.35 -0.77 10.38
N LEU A 166 -19.11 -1.04 10.74
CA LEU A 166 -18.72 -2.18 11.57
C LEU A 166 -17.82 -1.68 12.70
N SER A 167 -18.16 -2.01 13.94
CA SER A 167 -17.35 -1.69 15.11
C SER A 167 -16.34 -2.80 15.34
N LEU A 168 -15.06 -2.46 15.52
CA LEU A 168 -13.98 -3.42 15.68
C LEU A 168 -13.03 -2.97 16.81
N PRO A 169 -12.41 -3.91 17.55
CA PRO A 169 -11.27 -3.60 18.38
C PRO A 169 -10.15 -2.88 17.60
N ALA A 170 -9.22 -2.25 18.31
CA ALA A 170 -8.04 -1.69 17.67
C ALA A 170 -7.21 -2.83 17.03
N GLY A 171 -6.76 -2.64 15.80
CA GLY A 171 -6.01 -3.66 15.10
C GLY A 171 -5.81 -3.40 13.60
N SER A 172 -5.18 -4.36 12.92
CA SER A 172 -5.10 -4.41 11.47
C SER A 172 -5.99 -5.52 10.95
N TYR A 173 -6.84 -5.21 9.98
CA TYR A 173 -7.82 -6.14 9.44
C TYR A 173 -7.62 -6.32 7.95
N GLU A 174 -7.64 -7.57 7.48
CA GLU A 174 -7.87 -7.87 6.07
C GLU A 174 -9.33 -7.55 5.75
N ILE A 175 -9.55 -6.87 4.64
CA ILE A 175 -10.86 -6.44 4.19
C ILE A 175 -11.01 -6.88 2.75
N GLU A 176 -12.17 -7.45 2.45
CA GLU A 176 -12.51 -7.89 1.11
C GLU A 176 -13.74 -7.14 0.62
N ALA A 177 -13.63 -6.55 -0.58
CA ALA A 177 -14.74 -5.89 -1.23
C ALA A 177 -15.06 -6.60 -2.55
N ARG A 178 -16.34 -6.92 -2.75
CA ARG A 178 -16.84 -7.65 -3.92
C ARG A 178 -18.12 -7.03 -4.44
N ALA A 179 -18.32 -7.07 -5.75
CA ALA A 179 -19.59 -6.72 -6.39
C ALA A 179 -19.80 -7.58 -7.65
N PRO A 180 -21.05 -7.91 -8.04
CA PRO A 180 -21.31 -8.70 -9.24
C PRO A 180 -20.74 -8.07 -10.51
N GLY A 181 -19.99 -8.83 -11.30
CA GLY A 181 -19.37 -8.35 -12.55
C GLY A 181 -18.11 -7.51 -12.35
N TYR A 182 -17.56 -7.48 -11.12
CA TYR A 182 -16.32 -6.81 -10.79
C TYR A 182 -15.31 -7.80 -10.22
N ARG A 183 -14.03 -7.54 -10.45
CA ARG A 183 -12.94 -8.27 -9.78
C ARG A 183 -12.92 -7.88 -8.29
N PRO A 184 -12.89 -8.86 -7.36
CA PRO A 184 -12.78 -8.56 -5.94
C PRO A 184 -11.42 -7.94 -5.61
N VAL A 185 -11.38 -7.09 -4.59
CA VAL A 185 -10.13 -6.51 -4.06
C VAL A 185 -9.96 -6.94 -2.61
N ARG A 186 -8.72 -7.24 -2.23
CA ARG A 186 -8.33 -7.56 -0.85
C ARG A 186 -7.23 -6.64 -0.39
N PHE A 187 -7.39 -6.08 0.79
CA PHE A 187 -6.50 -5.06 1.31
C PHE A 187 -6.51 -5.06 2.84
N THR A 188 -5.42 -4.58 3.44
CA THR A 188 -5.31 -4.49 4.91
C THR A 188 -5.49 -3.05 5.36
N ARG A 189 -6.31 -2.80 6.39
CA ARG A 189 -6.45 -1.46 6.99
C ARG A 189 -6.44 -1.49 8.50
N GLU A 190 -5.92 -0.40 9.04
CA GLU A 190 -5.80 -0.17 10.47
C GLU A 190 -7.07 0.50 11.00
N VAL A 191 -7.58 -0.09 12.08
CA VAL A 191 -8.66 0.46 12.89
C VAL A 191 -8.04 0.95 14.18
N LEU A 192 -8.07 2.26 14.37
CA LEU A 192 -7.57 2.90 15.59
C LEU A 192 -8.70 3.00 16.62
N PRO A 193 -8.38 2.92 17.93
CA PRO A 193 -9.39 3.00 18.98
C PRO A 193 -10.15 4.34 18.93
N GLY A 194 -11.47 4.29 18.96
CA GLY A 194 -12.36 5.46 18.88
C GLY A 194 -12.40 6.22 17.54
N VAL A 195 -11.55 5.87 16.56
CA VAL A 195 -11.45 6.54 15.25
C VAL A 195 -12.29 5.80 14.21
N THR A 196 -12.88 6.54 13.28
CA THR A 196 -13.62 5.94 12.15
C THR A 196 -12.74 5.90 10.91
N THR A 197 -12.43 4.69 10.43
CA THR A 197 -11.74 4.42 9.17
C THR A 197 -12.77 4.41 8.03
N LEU A 198 -12.80 5.47 7.25
CA LEU A 198 -13.62 5.59 6.04
C LEU A 198 -12.90 5.00 4.83
N LEU A 199 -13.59 4.11 4.12
CA LEU A 199 -13.09 3.43 2.92
C LEU A 199 -13.86 3.88 1.68
N ALA A 200 -13.15 4.40 0.69
CA ALA A 200 -13.67 4.68 -0.64
C ALA A 200 -13.12 3.63 -1.61
N ILE A 201 -13.97 2.69 -2.05
CA ILE A 201 -13.54 1.50 -2.80
C ILE A 201 -13.86 1.66 -4.28
N ALA A 202 -12.83 1.54 -5.12
CA ALA A 202 -12.96 1.48 -6.57
C ALA A 202 -12.70 0.05 -7.09
N LEU A 203 -13.75 -0.63 -7.56
CA LEU A 203 -13.63 -1.96 -8.17
C LEU A 203 -13.45 -1.88 -9.69
N GLN A 204 -12.71 -2.83 -10.27
CA GLN A 204 -12.58 -2.94 -11.72
C GLN A 204 -13.60 -3.92 -12.30
N PRO A 205 -14.33 -3.54 -13.37
CA PRO A 205 -15.20 -4.46 -14.08
C PRO A 205 -14.43 -5.68 -14.59
N GLU A 206 -15.04 -6.86 -14.48
CA GLU A 206 -14.51 -8.07 -15.09
C GLU A 206 -14.82 -8.02 -16.59
N VAL A 207 -13.79 -7.78 -17.40
CA VAL A 207 -13.93 -7.83 -18.86
C VAL A 207 -14.23 -9.27 -19.24
N ARG A 208 -15.49 -9.55 -19.60
CA ARG A 208 -15.82 -10.82 -20.25
C ARG A 208 -15.17 -10.80 -21.63
N VAL A 209 -14.07 -11.52 -21.79
CA VAL A 209 -13.64 -11.92 -23.12
C VAL A 209 -14.73 -12.86 -23.63
N ALA A 210 -15.62 -12.35 -24.47
CA ALA A 210 -16.53 -13.20 -25.22
C ALA A 210 -15.65 -14.23 -25.92
N ALA A 211 -15.82 -15.50 -25.58
CA ALA A 211 -15.20 -16.59 -26.32
C ALA A 211 -15.50 -16.32 -27.80
N ALA A 212 -14.47 -16.10 -28.60
CA ALA A 212 -14.62 -16.02 -30.04
C ALA A 212 -15.46 -17.24 -30.45
N GLY A 213 -16.63 -16.98 -31.03
CA GLY A 213 -17.51 -18.04 -31.49
C GLY A 213 -16.72 -19.03 -32.35
N PRO A 214 -17.13 -20.31 -32.41
CA PRO A 214 -16.39 -21.33 -33.14
C PRO A 214 -16.03 -20.81 -34.53
N ARG A 215 -14.72 -20.76 -34.82
CA ARG A 215 -14.19 -20.36 -36.13
C ARG A 215 -14.98 -21.17 -37.18
N PRO A 216 -15.69 -20.54 -38.14
CA PRO A 216 -16.37 -21.28 -39.18
C PRO A 216 -15.35 -22.18 -39.86
N ALA A 217 -15.71 -23.47 -40.00
CA ALA A 217 -14.83 -24.49 -40.54
C ALA A 217 -14.25 -24.01 -41.89
N PRO A 218 -12.98 -24.32 -42.20
CA PRO A 218 -12.43 -24.01 -43.51
C PRO A 218 -13.32 -24.64 -44.58
N GLY A 219 -13.85 -23.83 -45.48
CA GLY A 219 -14.53 -24.33 -46.67
C GLY A 219 -13.57 -25.23 -47.47
N PRO A 220 -14.10 -26.21 -48.22
CA PRO A 220 -13.26 -27.10 -49.03
C PRO A 220 -12.36 -26.29 -49.98
N PRO A 221 -11.09 -26.71 -50.17
CA PRO A 221 -10.16 -25.98 -51.02
C PRO A 221 -10.69 -25.91 -52.46
N PRO A 222 -10.53 -24.76 -53.15
CA PRO A 222 -10.91 -24.66 -54.56
C PRO A 222 -10.07 -25.63 -55.40
N PRO A 223 -10.64 -26.21 -56.48
CA PRO A 223 -9.91 -27.15 -57.32
C PRO A 223 -8.68 -26.48 -57.95
N PRO A 224 -7.58 -27.22 -58.13
CA PRO A 224 -6.35 -26.67 -58.70
C PRO A 224 -6.61 -26.22 -60.14
N VAL A 225 -6.45 -24.92 -60.38
CA VAL A 225 -6.46 -24.39 -61.74
C VAL A 225 -5.18 -24.87 -62.42
N ALA A 226 -5.33 -25.69 -63.45
CA ALA A 226 -4.23 -26.18 -64.27
C ALA A 226 -3.45 -24.99 -64.87
N ALA A 227 -2.23 -24.77 -64.38
CA ALA A 227 -1.31 -23.79 -64.94
C ALA A 227 -0.87 -24.25 -66.34
N LYS A 228 -1.38 -23.57 -67.37
CA LYS A 228 -0.91 -23.73 -68.76
C LYS A 228 0.51 -23.18 -68.88
N LYS A 229 1.47 -24.09 -69.11
CA LYS A 229 2.81 -23.79 -69.64
C LYS A 229 2.69 -23.09 -71.00
N LYS A 230 3.12 -21.83 -71.06
CA LYS A 230 3.61 -21.09 -72.24
C LYS A 230 4.58 -20.06 -71.65
N GLY A 231 5.78 -19.80 -72.12
CA GLY A 231 6.55 -20.18 -73.29
C GLY A 231 7.79 -19.29 -73.19
N HIS A 232 8.95 -19.77 -73.63
CA HIS A 232 10.21 -19.02 -73.68
C HIS A 232 10.03 -17.65 -74.37
N PHE A 233 10.70 -16.59 -73.90
CA PHE A 233 11.29 -15.47 -74.69
C PHE A 233 12.19 -14.63 -73.72
N PRO A 234 13.12 -13.77 -74.18
CA PRO A 234 14.55 -13.84 -73.87
C PRO A 234 15.09 -12.53 -73.26
N TRP A 235 16.41 -12.51 -73.04
CA TRP A 235 17.30 -11.47 -72.49
C TRP A 235 16.99 -9.97 -72.75
N ALA A 236 17.33 -9.12 -71.78
CA ALA A 236 18.06 -7.87 -72.01
C ALA A 236 18.72 -7.37 -70.72
N VAL A 237 19.97 -6.94 -70.90
CA VAL A 237 20.97 -6.53 -69.91
C VAL A 237 20.76 -5.08 -69.48
N VAL A 238 20.96 -4.76 -68.20
CA VAL A 238 21.55 -3.47 -67.79
C VAL A 238 22.55 -3.73 -66.65
N VAL A 239 23.81 -3.45 -66.96
CA VAL A 239 24.96 -3.33 -66.06
C VAL A 239 25.07 -1.87 -65.62
N LEU A 240 25.42 -1.63 -64.35
CA LEU A 240 26.24 -0.54 -63.76
C LEU A 240 25.76 -0.36 -62.31
N GLY A 241 26.54 -0.36 -61.24
CA GLY A 241 28.00 -0.42 -61.04
C GLY A 241 28.28 -0.06 -59.56
N GLY A 242 29.45 -0.45 -59.05
CA GLY A 242 30.04 0.04 -57.80
C GLY A 242 29.92 -0.95 -56.62
N LEU A 243 30.97 -1.72 -56.29
CA LEU A 243 32.17 -1.37 -55.50
C LEU A 243 31.97 -1.62 -53.98
N GLY A 244 32.77 -2.55 -53.44
CA GLY A 244 32.93 -2.82 -52.00
C GLY A 244 32.93 -4.31 -51.70
N ALA A 245 33.95 -5.09 -52.10
CA ALA A 245 35.21 -5.31 -51.38
C ALA A 245 35.03 -5.88 -49.95
N GLY A 246 35.36 -7.17 -49.76
CA GLY A 246 35.48 -7.81 -48.45
C GLY A 246 35.39 -9.35 -48.43
N ALA A 247 36.33 -10.04 -49.08
CA ALA A 247 36.68 -11.45 -48.77
C ALA A 247 37.50 -11.48 -47.45
N ALA A 248 37.67 -12.54 -46.66
CA ALA A 248 37.85 -13.98 -46.90
C ALA A 248 37.53 -14.75 -45.57
N ALA A 249 36.95 -15.96 -45.56
CA ALA A 249 37.60 -17.29 -45.59
C ALA A 249 38.82 -17.43 -44.64
N ALA A 250 39.11 -18.48 -43.89
CA ALA A 250 38.54 -19.79 -43.51
C ALA A 250 39.45 -20.27 -42.32
N LEU A 251 39.12 -21.24 -41.46
CA LEU A 251 39.45 -22.67 -41.56
C LEU A 251 39.59 -23.23 -40.12
N LEU A 252 38.95 -24.38 -39.88
CA LEU A 252 39.42 -25.59 -39.15
C LEU A 252 40.36 -25.46 -37.91
N GLY A 253 39.97 -26.13 -36.80
CA GLY A 253 40.92 -26.87 -35.96
C GLY A 253 40.61 -27.03 -34.47
N GLY A 254 40.52 -28.29 -34.00
CA GLY A 254 40.69 -28.75 -32.60
C GLY A 254 39.39 -28.82 -31.79
N LYS A 255 38.80 -29.96 -31.41
CA LYS A 255 39.24 -31.28 -30.87
C LYS A 255 39.93 -31.23 -29.50
N GLY A 256 39.21 -31.75 -28.50
CA GLY A 256 39.62 -32.02 -27.12
C GLY A 256 38.63 -31.35 -26.15
N GLY A 257 37.82 -32.00 -25.33
CA GLY A 257 37.86 -33.35 -24.78
C GLY A 257 37.84 -33.23 -23.26
N SER A 258 36.83 -33.85 -22.62
CA SER A 258 36.74 -34.13 -21.17
C SER A 258 36.61 -32.91 -20.25
N GLY A 259 35.71 -32.82 -19.28
CA GLY A 259 34.83 -33.80 -18.68
C GLY A 259 34.56 -33.38 -17.23
N SER A 260 33.35 -33.70 -16.75
CA SER A 260 33.03 -34.02 -15.35
C SER A 260 33.14 -32.94 -14.26
N GLY A 261 32.02 -32.77 -13.54
CA GLY A 261 32.09 -32.79 -12.08
C GLY A 261 31.28 -31.71 -11.38
N GLY A 262 30.01 -32.01 -11.10
CA GLY A 262 29.23 -31.28 -10.11
C GLY A 262 29.80 -31.45 -8.70
N GLY A 263 29.48 -30.51 -7.82
CA GLY A 263 29.82 -30.59 -6.40
C GLY A 263 29.34 -29.37 -5.64
N THR A 264 28.18 -29.50 -5.00
CA THR A 264 27.73 -28.64 -3.89
C THR A 264 28.70 -28.74 -2.72
N SER A 265 29.13 -27.61 -2.16
CA SER A 265 29.85 -27.56 -0.89
C SER A 265 29.16 -26.60 0.07
N THR A 266 28.62 -27.20 1.13
CA THR A 266 28.11 -26.58 2.34
C THR A 266 29.21 -26.65 3.39
N GLY A 267 29.42 -25.56 4.14
CA GLY A 267 30.14 -25.58 5.42
C GLY A 267 31.63 -25.29 5.34
N GLY A 268 32.01 -24.06 5.68
CA GLY A 268 33.41 -23.66 5.82
C GLY A 268 33.55 -22.26 6.41
N ILE A 269 33.15 -22.07 7.67
CA ILE A 269 33.58 -20.90 8.43
C ILE A 269 34.85 -21.31 9.18
N THR A 270 35.96 -20.67 8.84
CA THR A 270 37.23 -20.76 9.57
C THR A 270 37.25 -19.67 10.64
N ILE A 271 37.27 -20.05 11.92
CA ILE A 271 37.47 -19.14 13.05
C ILE A 271 38.96 -19.14 13.39
N ASN A 272 39.61 -17.99 13.30
CA ASN A 272 41.00 -17.82 13.72
C ASN A 272 41.02 -17.08 15.06
N ILE A 273 41.41 -17.79 16.13
CA ILE A 273 41.57 -17.24 17.49
C ILE A 273 43.07 -17.08 17.74
N PRO A 274 43.62 -15.86 17.88
CA PRO A 274 44.99 -15.69 18.35
C PRO A 274 45.06 -16.00 19.87
N ASN A 275 46.03 -16.82 20.26
CA ASN A 275 46.35 -17.15 21.66
C ASN A 275 47.43 -16.15 22.19
N PRO A 276 47.58 -15.99 23.52
CA PRO A 276 47.69 -14.72 24.26
C PRO A 276 48.93 -13.86 23.96
#